data_AF-A0A2K5JD99-F1
#
_entry.id   AF-A0A2K5JD99-F1
#
_cell.length_a   1.000
_cell.length_b   1.000
_cell.length_c   1.000
_cell.angle_alpha   90.00
_cell.angle_beta   90.00
_cell.angle_gamma   90.00
#
_symmetry.space_group_name_H-M   'P 1'
#
loop_
_entity.id
_entity.type
_entity.pdbx_description
1 polymer ?
#
loop_
_entity_poly.entity_id
_entity_poly.type
_entity_poly.pdbx_seq_one_letter_code
_entity_poly.pdbx_strand_id
1 'polypeptide(L)' 'MEVSNQITLVEDVLAKLCKTIYPLTNLLARPLPEGVDPLKLEIYLTDEDFQFALDMTRKEYSALPAWKQVNLKKTGGLF' A
#
# COMPACT_ATOMS: atom_id res chain seq x y z
N MET A 1 22.85 15.76 24.89
CA MET A 1 21.39 15.60 24.91
C MET A 1 21.00 15.21 23.51
N GLU A 2 20.47 13.99 23.37
CA GLU A 2 20.20 13.27 22.13
C GLU A 2 19.55 14.13 21.04
N VAL A 3 20.19 14.24 19.89
CA VAL A 3 19.49 14.59 18.65
C VAL A 3 19.17 13.27 17.96
N SER A 4 17.97 12.79 18.25
CA SER A 4 17.38 11.56 17.74
C SER A 4 17.62 11.37 16.25
N ASN A 5 18.04 10.15 15.90
CA ASN A 5 18.24 9.65 14.54
C ASN A 5 17.14 10.14 13.59
N GLN A 6 17.52 10.97 12.62
CA GLN A 6 16.68 11.27 11.46
C GLN A 6 16.63 10.04 10.56
N ILE A 7 15.78 9.09 10.91
CA ILE A 7 15.36 8.02 10.00
C ILE A 7 14.40 8.68 9.03
N THR A 8 14.92 9.18 7.91
CA THR A 8 14.10 9.63 6.79
C THR A 8 13.33 8.42 6.27
N LEU A 9 12.04 8.37 6.64
CA LEU A 9 11.10 7.35 6.22
C LEU A 9 11.13 7.27 4.70
N VAL A 10 11.49 6.10 4.20
CA VAL A 10 11.43 5.74 2.78
C VAL A 10 10.05 6.02 2.18
N GLU A 11 9.02 6.05 3.03
CA GLU A 11 7.62 6.43 2.77
C GLU A 11 7.48 7.85 2.18
N ASP A 12 8.29 8.82 2.62
CA ASP A 12 8.21 10.22 2.14
C ASP A 12 8.85 10.37 0.75
N VAL A 13 9.85 9.54 0.44
CA VAL A 13 10.45 9.41 -0.90
C VAL A 13 9.51 8.63 -1.83
N LEU A 14 8.79 7.63 -1.29
CA LEU A 14 7.82 6.81 -2.02
C LEU A 14 6.60 7.62 -2.48
N ALA A 15 6.07 8.50 -1.62
CA ALA A 15 4.97 9.42 -1.96
C ALA A 15 5.37 10.48 -3.01
N LYS A 16 6.66 10.84 -3.09
CA LYS A 16 7.16 11.90 -3.98
C LYS A 16 7.49 11.43 -5.40
N LEU A 17 7.71 10.14 -5.64
CA LEU A 17 8.28 9.68 -6.92
C LEU A 17 7.28 9.33 -8.02
N CYS A 18 6.03 8.93 -7.73
CA CYS A 18 5.06 8.60 -8.79
C CYS A 18 3.61 8.92 -8.36
N LYS A 19 3.10 10.07 -8.80
CA LYS A 19 1.71 10.51 -8.62
C LYS A 19 0.70 9.60 -9.35
N THR A 20 0.24 8.50 -8.75
CA THR A 20 -1.01 7.82 -9.17
C THR A 20 -1.60 7.01 -8.01
N ILE A 21 -2.08 7.69 -6.97
CA ILE A 21 -2.90 7.05 -5.93
C ILE A 21 -4.32 6.90 -6.49
N TYR A 22 -4.89 5.71 -6.40
CA TYR A 22 -6.26 5.41 -6.80
C TYR A 22 -7.10 5.04 -5.57
N PRO A 23 -8.38 5.44 -5.52
CA PRO A 23 -9.28 5.02 -4.45
C PRO A 23 -9.48 3.50 -4.51
N LEU A 24 -9.67 2.86 -3.34
CA LEU A 24 -9.84 1.41 -3.21
C LEU A 24 -10.89 0.85 -4.18
N THR A 25 -11.99 1.57 -4.35
CA THR A 25 -13.08 1.21 -5.26
C THR A 25 -12.62 1.02 -6.70
N ASN A 26 -11.64 1.81 -7.17
CA ASN A 26 -11.13 1.72 -8.54
C ASN A 26 -10.17 0.53 -8.72
N LEU A 27 -9.45 0.14 -7.66
CA LEU A 27 -8.57 -1.03 -7.68
C LEU A 27 -9.35 -2.35 -7.54
N LEU A 28 -10.49 -2.30 -6.85
CA LEU A 28 -11.44 -3.40 -6.77
C LEU A 28 -12.32 -3.51 -8.03
N ALA A 29 -12.57 -2.39 -8.72
CA ALA A 29 -13.30 -2.38 -9.97
C ALA A 29 -12.52 -3.09 -11.09
N ARG A 30 -13.27 -3.69 -12.02
CA ARG A 30 -12.74 -4.24 -13.27
C ARG A 30 -13.46 -3.55 -14.44
N PRO A 31 -12.75 -3.09 -15.48
CA PRO A 31 -11.30 -3.23 -15.71
C PRO A 31 -10.43 -2.32 -14.83
N LEU A 32 -9.20 -2.75 -14.55
CA LEU A 32 -8.23 -1.95 -13.80
C LEU A 32 -7.82 -0.71 -14.60
N PRO A 33 -7.52 0.43 -13.95
CA PRO A 33 -7.02 1.63 -14.63
C PRO A 33 -5.70 1.38 -15.38
N GLU A 34 -5.48 2.14 -16.44
CA GLU A 34 -4.28 2.02 -17.27
C GLU A 34 -3.02 2.38 -16.46
N GLY A 35 -2.02 1.51 -16.46
CA GLY A 35 -0.78 1.67 -15.69
C GLY A 35 -0.84 1.16 -14.23
N VAL A 36 -1.95 0.55 -13.81
CA VAL A 36 -2.07 -0.12 -12.52
C VAL A 36 -1.61 -1.58 -12.62
N ASP A 37 -0.68 -1.98 -11.76
CA ASP A 37 -0.23 -3.37 -11.65
C ASP A 37 -1.23 -4.18 -10.77
N PRO A 38 -1.95 -5.17 -11.32
CA PRO A 38 -2.88 -6.02 -10.56
C PRO A 38 -2.19 -6.78 -9.41
N LEU A 39 -0.88 -7.05 -9.52
CA LEU A 39 -0.15 -7.78 -8.48
C LEU A 39 0.28 -6.88 -7.32
N LYS A 40 0.22 -5.56 -7.50
CA LYS A 40 0.72 -4.57 -6.56
C LYS A 40 -0.30 -3.47 -6.25
N LEU A 41 -1.59 -3.80 -6.17
CA LEU A 41 -2.63 -2.80 -5.90
C LEU A 41 -2.38 -2.00 -4.61
N GLU A 42 -1.71 -2.61 -3.62
CA GLU A 42 -1.39 -2.00 -2.35
C GLU A 42 -0.45 -0.79 -2.41
N ILE A 43 0.36 -0.62 -3.47
CA ILE A 43 1.23 0.57 -3.60
C ILE A 43 0.49 1.79 -4.15
N TYR A 44 -0.69 1.56 -4.74
CA TYR A 44 -1.53 2.59 -5.33
C TYR A 44 -2.59 3.11 -4.37
N LEU A 45 -2.74 2.52 -3.19
CA LEU A 45 -3.67 2.96 -2.16
C LEU A 45 -3.05 4.01 -1.24
N THR A 46 -3.87 4.96 -0.78
CA THR A 46 -3.53 5.78 0.39
C THR A 46 -3.39 4.90 1.63
N ASP A 47 -2.76 5.42 2.67
CA ASP A 47 -2.67 4.69 3.94
C ASP A 47 -4.06 4.45 4.55
N GLU A 48 -5.01 5.38 4.37
CA GLU A 48 -6.40 5.23 4.81
C GLU A 48 -7.12 4.11 4.05
N ASP A 49 -7.04 4.10 2.71
CA ASP A 49 -7.65 3.05 1.88
C ASP A 49 -7.01 1.68 2.12
N PHE A 50 -5.68 1.66 2.32
CA PHE A 50 -4.95 0.45 2.64
C PHE A 50 -5.44 -0.13 3.97
N GLN A 51 -5.58 0.73 4.98
CA GLN A 51 -6.10 0.33 6.28
C GLN A 51 -7.55 -0.12 6.17
N PHE A 52 -8.38 0.53 5.35
CA PHE A 52 -9.76 0.09 5.13
C PHE A 52 -9.84 -1.27 4.41
N ALA A 53 -8.95 -1.53 3.45
CA ALA A 53 -8.95 -2.76 2.64
C ALA A 53 -8.38 -3.97 3.39
N LEU A 54 -7.34 -3.77 4.21
CA LEU A 54 -6.58 -4.82 4.86
C LEU A 54 -6.78 -4.86 6.38
N ASP A 55 -7.57 -3.93 6.92
CA ASP A 55 -7.82 -3.69 8.35
C ASP A 55 -6.54 -3.60 9.19
N MET A 56 -5.46 -3.08 8.57
CA MET A 56 -4.14 -2.95 9.18
C MET A 56 -3.33 -1.84 8.54
N THR A 57 -2.31 -1.36 9.26
CA THR A 57 -1.45 -0.30 8.74
C THR A 57 -0.40 -0.85 7.76
N ARG A 58 0.06 0.01 6.82
CA ARG A 58 1.12 -0.34 5.86
C ARG A 58 2.41 -0.78 6.57
N LYS A 59 2.73 -0.20 7.73
CA LYS A 59 3.86 -0.60 8.56
C LYS A 59 3.75 -2.02 9.08
N GLU A 60 2.59 -2.37 9.65
CA GLU A 60 2.36 -3.73 10.13
C GLU A 60 2.42 -4.72 8.97
N TYR A 61 1.77 -4.41 7.85
CA TYR A 61 1.81 -5.26 6.66
C TYR A 61 3.23 -5.45 6.13
N SER A 62 4.04 -4.39 6.05
CA SER A 62 5.44 -4.47 5.62
C SER A 62 6.30 -5.30 6.56
N ALA A 63 5.93 -5.40 7.84
CA ALA A 63 6.61 -6.25 8.82
C ALA A 63 6.19 -7.74 8.72
N LEU A 64 5.11 -8.05 8.00
CA LEU A 64 4.65 -9.41 7.81
C LEU A 64 5.48 -10.15 6.73
N PRO A 65 5.60 -11.48 6.83
CA PRO A 65 6.19 -12.29 5.76
C PRO A 65 5.45 -12.15 4.44
N ALA A 66 6.17 -12.30 3.31
CA ALA A 66 5.61 -12.16 1.95
C ALA A 66 4.38 -13.04 1.69
N TRP A 67 4.36 -14.27 2.22
CA TRP A 67 3.19 -15.16 2.08
C TRP A 67 1.93 -14.60 2.75
N LYS A 68 2.09 -13.91 3.89
CA LYS A 68 0.98 -13.32 4.65
C LYS A 68 0.52 -12.02 4.00
N GLN A 69 1.46 -11.24 3.49
CA GLN A 69 1.17 -10.07 2.66
C GLN A 69 0.26 -10.43 1.46
N VAL A 70 0.66 -11.44 0.68
CA VAL A 70 -0.15 -11.93 -0.46
C VAL A 70 -1.51 -12.47 -0.01
N ASN A 71 -1.58 -13.20 1.11
CA ASN A 71 -2.84 -13.72 1.63
C ASN A 71 -3.81 -12.58 2.00
N LEU A 72 -3.31 -11.54 2.67
CA LEU A 72 -4.12 -10.38 3.05
C LEU A 72 -4.62 -9.61 1.84
N LYS A 73 -3.76 -9.41 0.82
CA LYS A 73 -4.20 -8.81 -0.45
C LYS A 73 -5.33 -9.59 -1.09
N LYS A 74 -5.22 -10.92 -1.13
CA LYS A 74 -6.31 -11.78 -1.62
C LYS A 74 -7.58 -11.63 -0.81
N THR A 75 -7.48 -11.58 0.52
CA THR A 75 -8.63 -11.34 1.42
C THR A 75 -9.29 -9.98 1.15
N GLY A 76 -8.48 -8.94 0.91
CA GLY A 76 -8.95 -7.59 0.59
C GLY A 76 -9.33 -7.37 -0.88
N GLY A 77 -9.28 -8.40 -1.74
CA GLY A 77 -9.57 -8.27 -3.17
C GLY A 77 -8.51 -7.49 -3.98
N LEU A 78 -7.33 -7.27 -3.39
CA LEU A 78 -6.18 -6.55 -3.95
C LEU A 78 -5.20 -7.49 -4.68
N PHE A 79 -5.70 -8.54 -5.33
CA PHE A 79 -4.95 -9.51 -6.14
C PHE A 79 -5.59 -9.74 -7.51
#